data_AF-A0A8T4X5C8-F1
#
_entry.id   AF-A0A8T4X5C8-F1
#
_cell.length_a   1.000
_cell.length_b   1.000
_cell.length_c   1.000
_cell.angle_alpha   90.00
_cell.angle_beta   90.00
_cell.angle_gamma   90.00
#
_symmetry.space_group_name_H-M   'P 1'
#
loop_
_entity.id
_entity.type
_entity.pdbx_description
1 polymer ?
#
loop_
_entity_poly.entity_id
_entity_poly.type
_entity_poly.pdbx_seq_one_letter_code
_entity_poly.pdbx_strand_id
1 'polypeptide(L)' 'LELIPGIGKTYMKIMLEEREKKAFESYADLQERVGFKEPIKHISERIMDEITGESRMNLFVKK' A
#
# COMPACT_ATOMS: atom_id res chain seq x y z
N LEU A 1 3.70 -0.01 -14.41
CA LEU A 1 3.98 -0.45 -13.02
C LEU A 1 2.92 0.18 -12.12
N GLU A 2 1.72 -0.39 -12.13
CA GLU A 2 0.65 -0.02 -11.21
C GLU A 2 0.56 -1.17 -10.21
N LEU A 3 1.31 -1.04 -9.11
CA LEU A 3 1.52 -2.13 -8.15
C LEU A 3 0.30 -2.33 -7.24
N ILE A 4 -0.69 -1.44 -7.22
CA ILE A 4 -1.89 -1.60 -6.39
C ILE A 4 -3.11 -1.17 -7.21
N PRO A 5 -3.99 -2.10 -7.61
CA PRO A 5 -5.26 -1.74 -8.25
C PRO A 5 -6.10 -0.91 -7.26
N GLY A 6 -6.69 0.20 -7.72
CA GLY A 6 -7.46 1.11 -6.88
C GLY A 6 -6.66 2.25 -6.22
N ILE A 7 -5.32 2.21 -6.25
CA ILE A 7 -4.46 3.31 -5.78
C ILE A 7 -3.93 4.09 -6.99
N GLY A 8 -4.46 5.30 -7.18
CA GLY A 8 -3.99 6.20 -8.24
C GLY A 8 -2.53 6.62 -8.06
N LYS A 9 -1.91 7.09 -9.16
CA LYS A 9 -0.51 7.57 -9.19
C LYS A 9 -0.17 8.57 -8.10
N THR A 10 -1.10 9.45 -7.72
CA THR A 10 -0.91 10.46 -6.68
C THR A 10 -0.64 9.83 -5.32
N TYR A 11 -1.47 8.87 -4.91
CA TYR A 11 -1.31 8.17 -3.64
C TYR A 11 -0.05 7.32 -3.61
N MET A 12 0.29 6.68 -4.72
CA MET A 12 1.53 5.91 -4.84
C MET A 12 2.77 6.79 -4.62
N LYS A 13 2.77 7.99 -5.21
CA LYS A 13 3.86 8.95 -5.07
C LYS A 13 3.98 9.43 -3.61
N ILE A 14 2.87 9.79 -2.99
CA ILE A 14 2.84 10.22 -1.58
C ILE A 14 3.31 9.08 -0.66
N MET A 15 2.86 7.84 -0.87
CA MET A 15 3.32 6.68 -0.10
C MET A 15 4.83 6.48 -0.21
N LEU A 16 5.39 6.62 -1.41
CA LEU A 16 6.84 6.48 -1.63
C LEU A 16 7.60 7.61 -0.94
N GLU A 17 7.17 8.86 -1.10
CA GLU A 17 7.81 10.03 -0.46
C GLU A 17 7.76 9.93 1.08
N GLU A 18 6.61 9.55 1.65
CA GLU A 18 6.47 9.39 3.10
C GLU A 18 7.26 8.18 3.65
N ARG A 19 7.31 7.08 2.89
CA ARG A 19 8.13 5.91 3.24
C ARG A 19 9.62 6.20 3.18
N GLU A 20 10.07 6.99 2.21
CA GLU A 20 11.47 7.39 2.05
C GLU A 20 11.91 8.29 3.21
N LYS A 21 11.02 9.17 3.69
CA LYS A 21 11.25 9.96 4.92
C LYS A 21 11.34 9.07 6.16
N LYS A 22 10.35 8.20 6.37
CA LYS A 22 10.31 7.29 7.53
C LYS A 22 9.40 6.10 7.24
N ALA A 23 9.88 4.90 7.52
CA ALA A 23 9.08 3.68 7.41
C ALA A 23 7.80 3.80 8.25
N PHE A 24 6.67 3.35 7.70
CA PHE A 24 5.40 3.33 8.40
C PHE A 24 5.46 2.32 9.56
N GLU A 25 5.19 2.80 10.77
CA GLU A 25 5.21 1.97 11.99
C GLU A 25 3.83 1.36 12.28
N SER A 26 2.77 1.90 11.69
CA SER A 26 1.39 1.46 11.93
C SER A 26 0.46 1.87 10.78
N TYR A 27 -0.68 1.17 10.67
CA TYR A 27 -1.73 1.51 9.69
C TYR A 27 -2.30 2.91 9.89
N ALA A 28 -2.39 3.38 11.15
CA ALA A 28 -2.83 4.73 11.47
C ALA A 28 -1.85 5.81 10.96
N ASP A 29 -0.54 5.59 11.13
CA ASP A 29 0.51 6.49 10.64
C ASP A 29 0.48 6.60 9.11
N LEU A 30 0.24 5.49 8.42
CA LEU A 30 0.02 5.48 6.98
C LEU A 30 -1.25 6.24 6.59
N GLN A 31 -2.35 6.09 7.33
CA GLN A 31 -3.59 6.82 7.09
C GLN A 31 -3.42 8.33 7.23
N GLU A 32 -2.77 8.77 8.32
CA GLU A 32 -2.58 10.18 8.63
C GLU A 32 -1.60 10.86 7.66
N ARG A 33 -0.48 10.21 7.33
CA ARG A 33 0.54 10.82 6.45
C ARG A 33 0.14 10.83 4.99
N VAL A 34 -0.43 9.72 4.51
CA VAL A 34 -0.81 9.59 3.10
C VAL A 34 -2.19 10.23 2.85
N GLY A 35 -2.97 10.49 3.91
CA GLY A 35 -4.36 10.95 3.79
C GLY A 35 -5.25 9.91 3.11
N PHE A 36 -4.82 8.66 3.11
CA PHE A 36 -5.43 7.58 2.36
C PHE A 36 -6.62 7.04 3.14
N LYS A 37 -7.84 7.31 2.67
CA LYS A 37 -9.05 6.81 3.34
C LYS A 37 -9.13 5.29 3.20
N GLU A 38 -9.38 4.61 4.31
CA GLU A 38 -9.53 3.14 4.39
C GLU A 38 -8.28 2.35 3.93
N PRO A 39 -7.09 2.62 4.49
CA PRO A 39 -5.87 1.90 4.13
C PRO A 39 -6.00 0.40 4.41
N ILE A 40 -6.76 0.03 5.44
CA ILE A 40 -7.03 -1.36 5.80
C ILE A 40 -7.73 -2.10 4.66
N LYS A 41 -8.72 -1.48 4.03
CA LYS A 41 -9.50 -2.12 2.96
C LYS A 41 -8.64 -2.38 1.75
N HIS A 42 -7.91 -1.36 1.31
CA HIS A 42 -7.02 -1.49 0.16
C HIS A 42 -5.84 -2.40 0.42
N ILE A 43 -5.24 -2.40 1.61
CA ILE A 43 -4.19 -3.36 1.98
C ILE A 43 -4.76 -4.78 2.03
N SER A 44 -5.98 -4.97 2.53
CA SER A 44 -6.63 -6.30 2.57
C SER A 44 -6.91 -6.82 1.17
N GLU A 45 -7.43 -5.99 0.27
CA GLU A 45 -7.57 -6.31 -1.16
C GLU A 45 -6.21 -6.67 -1.76
N ARG A 46 -5.18 -5.88 -1.46
CA ARG A 46 -3.80 -6.13 -1.91
C ARG A 46 -3.25 -7.47 -1.42
N ILE A 47 -3.50 -7.82 -0.16
CA ILE A 47 -3.08 -9.10 0.42
C ILE A 47 -3.82 -10.25 -0.26
N MET A 48 -5.13 -10.09 -0.51
CA MET A 48 -5.91 -11.09 -1.24
C MET A 48 -5.39 -11.30 -2.66
N ASP A 49 -5.12 -10.23 -3.40
CA ASP A 49 -4.48 -10.25 -4.74
C ASP A 49 -3.08 -10.92 -4.73
N GLU A 50 -2.33 -10.71 -3.64
CA GLU A 50 -1.00 -11.29 -3.46
C GLU A 50 -1.08 -12.80 -3.14
N ILE A 51 -2.11 -13.22 -2.41
CA ILE A 51 -2.41 -14.63 -2.13
C ILE A 51 -2.96 -15.35 -3.37
N THR A 52 -3.80 -14.69 -4.18
CA THR A 52 -4.34 -15.27 -5.44
C THR A 52 -3.31 -15.34 -6.56
N GLY A 53 -2.14 -14.71 -6.39
CA GLY A 53 -1.01 -14.81 -7.31
C GLY A 53 -1.09 -13.86 -8.50
N GLU A 54 -2.00 -12.88 -8.48
CA GLU A 54 -2.12 -11.85 -9.51
C GLU A 54 -1.09 -10.71 -9.32
N SER A 55 -0.52 -10.57 -8.13
CA SER A 55 0.52 -9.57 -7.86
C SER A 55 1.94 -10.07 -8.18
N ARG A 56 2.63 -9.35 -9.08
CA ARG A 56 4.04 -9.59 -9.44
C ARG A 56 5.06 -9.26 -8.35
N MET A 57 4.67 -8.58 -7.27
CA MET A 57 5.58 -8.09 -6.24
C MET A 57 4.93 -8.18 -4.86
N ASN A 58 5.53 -8.94 -3.97
CA ASN A 58 5.04 -9.10 -2.61
C ASN A 58 5.43 -7.90 -1.74
N LEU A 59 4.47 -7.09 -1.31
CA LEU A 59 4.72 -5.99 -0.38
C LEU A 59 4.34 -6.32 1.06
N PHE A 60 3.38 -7.24 1.27
CA PHE A 60 2.82 -7.52 2.59
C PHE A 60 3.05 -8.96 3.05
N VAL A 61 3.11 -9.90 2.11
CA VAL A 61 3.22 -11.34 2.37
C VAL A 61 4.55 -11.84 1.78
N LYS A 62 5.57 -11.98 2.62
CA LYS A 62 6.77 -12.73 2.21
C LYS A 62 6.41 -14.21 2.08
N LYS A 63 6.73 -14.80 0.94
CA LYS A 63 6.86 -16.26 0.81
C LYS A 63 8.13 -16.73 1.48
#